data_AF-A0A1B9IL36-F1
#
_entry.id   AF-A0A1B9IL36-F1
#
_cell.length_a   1.000
_cell.length_b   1.000
_cell.length_c   1.000
_cell.angle_alpha   90.00
_cell.angle_beta   90.00
_cell.angle_gamma   90.00
#
_symmetry.space_group_name_H-M   'P 1'
#
loop_
_entity.id
_entity.type
_entity.pdbx_description
1 polymer ?
#
loop_
_entity_poly.entity_id
_entity_poly.type
_entity_poly.pdbx_seq_one_letter_code
_entity_poly.pdbx_strand_id
1 'polypeptide(L)'
;MSTITRRLLSSSSIIRSTALENTLPLDPSSPVHAKHLPRVLQRCIAKRINAIEQSTEDGSIPSTIHIHNPFLVQRTNRRSSESELTGEARYNWKKPAISNRRQKQLLQLHPSIDLPISAKSNRTSFASALGSESEELLEIEGISRPVRWNEKTTINWTGQLKPKKHQQKDVNEATTKSLYSGRKLMFKGHKDERNRAQKLADRQTRLDGMEKRIKDWRQGRNDEKIRNRPSLPF
;
A
#
# COMPACT_ATOMS: atom_id res chain seq x y z
N MET A 1 46.81 -1.79 11.73
CA MET A 1 45.49 -2.17 12.24
C MET A 1 44.61 -0.93 12.31
N SER A 2 43.69 -0.77 11.36
CA SER A 2 42.84 0.43 11.22
C SER A 2 41.53 0.25 11.99
N THR A 3 41.34 1.03 13.04
CA THR A 3 40.15 1.03 13.88
C THR A 3 39.00 1.76 13.19
N ILE A 4 37.96 1.02 12.82
CA ILE A 4 36.69 1.55 12.29
C ILE A 4 35.89 2.12 13.47
N THR A 5 35.78 3.44 13.56
CA THR A 5 34.91 4.11 14.54
C THR A 5 33.46 4.01 14.05
N ARG A 6 32.67 3.13 14.69
CA ARG A 6 31.22 3.04 14.45
C ARG A 6 30.56 4.30 15.01
N ARG A 7 30.02 5.14 14.12
CA ARG A 7 29.09 6.22 14.49
C ARG A 7 27.89 5.62 15.20
N LEU A 8 27.82 5.85 16.51
CA LEU A 8 26.62 5.60 17.31
C LEU A 8 25.49 6.48 16.74
N LEU A 9 24.40 5.82 16.34
CA LEU A 9 23.16 6.47 15.95
C LEU A 9 22.65 7.29 17.14
N SER A 10 22.71 8.61 17.01
CA SER A 10 22.10 9.55 17.95
C SER A 10 20.59 9.32 17.96
N SER A 11 20.11 8.71 19.03
CA SER A 11 18.71 8.67 19.43
C SER A 11 18.31 10.00 20.03
N SER A 12 18.15 11.04 19.21
CA SER A 12 17.49 12.26 19.64
C SER A 12 15.98 12.04 19.67
N SER A 13 15.49 11.83 20.89
CA SER A 13 14.21 12.26 21.42
C SER A 13 13.28 12.97 20.43
N ILE A 14 12.18 12.29 20.09
CA ILE A 14 10.97 12.92 19.59
C ILE A 14 10.46 13.81 20.72
N ILE A 15 10.92 15.05 20.74
CA ILE A 15 10.23 16.11 21.47
C ILE A 15 8.86 16.19 20.78
N ARG A 16 7.84 15.71 21.50
CA ARG A 16 6.43 16.02 21.20
C ARG A 16 6.32 17.54 21.32
N SER A 17 6.59 18.24 20.23
CA SER A 17 6.34 19.66 20.15
C SER A 17 4.87 19.88 20.42
N THR A 18 4.61 20.66 21.46
CA THR A 18 3.35 21.25 21.89
C THR A 18 2.81 22.24 20.84
N ALA A 19 2.82 21.86 19.56
CA ALA A 19 2.34 22.67 18.45
C ALA A 19 0.80 22.70 18.36
N LEU A 20 0.10 22.18 19.37
CA LEU A 20 -1.35 22.19 19.48
C LEU A 20 -1.92 23.53 19.97
N GLU A 21 -1.10 24.46 20.45
CA GLU A 21 -1.60 25.72 21.03
C GLU A 21 -1.79 26.89 20.04
N ASN A 22 -1.39 26.75 18.77
CA ASN A 22 -1.52 27.85 17.78
C ASN A 22 -2.60 27.65 16.72
N THR A 23 -3.49 26.66 16.86
CA THR A 23 -4.64 26.53 15.96
C THR A 23 -5.85 27.13 16.64
N LEU A 24 -6.09 28.42 16.39
CA LEU A 24 -7.39 29.07 16.58
C LEU A 24 -8.51 28.18 16.03
N PRO A 25 -9.76 28.27 16.57
CA PRO A 25 -10.88 27.52 16.05
C PRO A 25 -11.16 28.00 14.62
N LEU A 26 -10.65 27.24 13.65
CA LEU A 26 -10.65 27.66 12.25
C LEU A 26 -11.92 27.13 11.60
N ASP A 27 -12.74 28.04 11.10
CA ASP A 27 -13.80 27.79 10.14
C ASP A 27 -13.22 27.02 8.92
N PRO A 28 -13.81 25.89 8.47
CA PRO A 28 -13.42 25.18 7.25
C PRO A 28 -13.36 26.08 6.00
N SER A 29 -14.10 27.18 5.97
CA SER A 29 -14.16 28.14 4.86
C SER A 29 -12.94 29.08 4.80
N SER A 30 -12.28 29.34 5.94
CA SER A 30 -11.23 30.38 6.03
C SER A 30 -9.88 29.90 5.47
N PRO A 31 -9.15 30.72 4.68
CA PRO A 31 -7.87 30.34 4.11
C PRO A 31 -6.77 30.23 5.15
N VAL A 32 -5.95 29.18 5.06
CA VAL A 32 -4.83 28.93 5.97
C VAL A 32 -3.62 29.73 5.54
N HIS A 33 -3.01 30.50 6.44
CA HIS A 33 -1.77 31.21 6.10
C HIS A 33 -0.63 30.21 5.86
N ALA A 34 0.12 30.41 4.77
CA ALA A 34 1.27 29.58 4.37
C ALA A 34 2.29 29.31 5.49
N LYS A 35 2.45 30.22 6.47
CA LYS A 35 3.35 30.04 7.62
C LYS A 35 2.98 28.84 8.50
N HIS A 36 1.70 28.45 8.54
CA HIS A 36 1.22 27.30 9.31
C HIS A 36 1.33 25.97 8.55
N LEU A 37 1.65 26.02 7.25
CA LEU A 37 1.85 24.81 6.48
C LEU A 37 3.22 24.16 6.76
N PRO A 38 3.32 22.83 6.62
CA PRO A 38 4.61 22.16 6.59
C PRO A 38 5.56 22.80 5.58
N ARG A 39 6.84 23.00 5.98
CA ARG A 39 7.90 23.58 5.14
C ARG A 39 8.04 22.94 3.76
N VAL A 40 7.68 21.65 3.66
CA VAL A 40 7.68 20.89 2.40
C VAL A 40 6.69 21.47 1.41
N LEU A 41 5.47 21.77 1.86
CA LEU A 41 4.41 22.34 1.05
C LEU A 41 4.73 23.79 0.71
N GLN A 42 5.25 24.56 1.68
CA GLN A 42 5.73 25.92 1.43
C GLN A 42 6.76 25.97 0.30
N ARG A 43 7.76 25.05 0.31
CA ARG A 43 8.76 24.96 -0.77
C ARG A 43 8.14 24.60 -2.12
N CYS A 44 7.16 23.69 -2.14
CA CYS A 44 6.45 23.34 -3.37
C CYS A 44 5.68 24.53 -3.95
N ILE A 45 5.01 25.29 -3.08
CA ILE A 45 4.28 26.51 -3.45
C ILE A 45 5.26 27.55 -4.00
N ALA A 46 6.30 27.90 -3.23
CA ALA A 46 7.30 28.89 -3.64
C ALA A 46 7.91 28.54 -5.00
N LYS A 47 8.30 27.27 -5.21
CA LYS A 47 8.84 26.83 -6.50
C LYS A 47 7.86 27.06 -7.66
N ARG A 48 6.56 26.90 -7.43
CA ARG A 48 5.55 27.12 -8.46
C ARG A 48 5.28 28.60 -8.70
N ILE A 49 5.25 29.41 -7.65
CA ILE A 49 5.09 30.87 -7.76
C ILE A 49 6.25 31.46 -8.54
N ASN A 50 7.51 31.14 -8.18
CA ASN A 50 8.68 31.63 -8.91
C ASN A 50 8.66 31.20 -10.40
N ALA A 51 8.14 30.02 -10.72
CA ALA A 51 8.00 29.58 -12.10
C ALA A 51 6.92 30.35 -12.87
N ILE A 52 5.86 30.80 -12.19
CA ILE A 52 4.82 31.65 -12.78
C ILE A 52 5.37 33.05 -13.01
N GLU A 53 6.03 33.63 -12.00
CA GLU A 53 6.69 34.94 -12.09
C GLU A 53 7.68 35.00 -13.27
N GLN A 54 8.46 33.94 -13.48
CA GLN A 54 9.39 33.85 -14.62
C GLN A 54 8.70 33.70 -15.98
N SER A 55 7.46 33.21 -16.02
CA SER A 55 6.71 32.99 -17.26
C SER A 55 5.84 34.18 -17.67
N THR A 56 5.54 35.07 -16.73
CA THR A 56 4.69 36.24 -16.95
C THR A 56 5.56 37.44 -17.25
N GLU A 57 5.38 38.06 -18.41
CA GLU A 57 6.20 39.19 -18.88
C GLU A 57 6.15 40.40 -17.93
N ASP A 58 5.00 40.62 -17.28
CA ASP A 58 4.79 41.71 -16.32
C ASP A 58 5.31 41.40 -14.89
N GLY A 59 5.78 40.18 -14.63
CA GLY A 59 6.17 39.72 -13.28
C GLY A 59 5.03 39.73 -12.25
N SER A 60 3.79 39.99 -12.67
CA SER A 60 2.63 40.08 -11.80
C SER A 60 2.10 38.70 -11.42
N ILE A 61 1.89 38.49 -10.12
CA ILE A 61 1.34 37.25 -9.58
C ILE A 61 -0.18 37.35 -9.56
N PRO A 62 -0.93 36.40 -10.17
CA PRO A 62 -2.39 36.44 -10.14
C PRO A 62 -2.91 36.27 -8.70
N SER A 63 -4.08 36.86 -8.43
CA SER A 63 -4.73 36.81 -7.11
C SER A 63 -5.10 35.39 -6.68
N THR A 64 -5.46 34.53 -7.63
CA THR A 64 -5.80 33.12 -7.38
C THR A 64 -4.91 32.20 -8.21
N ILE A 65 -4.17 31.32 -7.55
CA ILE A 65 -3.27 30.35 -8.20
C ILE A 65 -3.75 28.93 -7.96
N HIS A 66 -3.87 28.19 -9.05
CA HIS A 66 -4.20 26.76 -9.01
C HIS A 66 -2.92 25.93 -9.08
N ILE A 67 -2.55 25.28 -7.96
CA ILE A 67 -1.34 24.46 -7.85
C ILE A 67 -1.74 22.99 -7.78
N HIS A 68 -1.09 22.14 -8.57
CA HIS A 68 -1.32 20.71 -8.48
C HIS A 68 -0.95 20.16 -7.10
N ASN A 69 -1.84 19.36 -6.53
CA ASN A 69 -1.63 18.67 -5.27
C ASN A 69 -0.39 17.75 -5.29
N PRO A 70 0.61 17.97 -4.42
CA PRO A 70 1.85 17.20 -4.39
C PRO A 70 1.70 15.77 -3.85
N PHE A 71 0.53 15.42 -3.32
CA PHE A 71 0.22 14.09 -2.80
C PHE A 71 -0.34 13.13 -3.85
N LEU A 72 -0.79 13.65 -4.98
CA LEU A 72 -1.44 12.88 -6.03
C LEU A 72 -0.48 12.51 -7.16
N VAL A 73 -0.75 11.39 -7.81
CA VAL A 73 -0.06 10.95 -9.03
C VAL A 73 -0.54 11.84 -10.17
N GLN A 74 0.38 12.34 -10.99
CA GLN A 74 0.05 13.24 -12.09
C GLN A 74 0.11 12.48 -13.42
N ARG A 75 -0.82 12.75 -14.34
CA ARG A 75 -0.65 12.35 -15.75
C ARG A 75 0.31 13.33 -16.41
N THR A 76 1.31 12.80 -17.09
CA THR A 76 2.27 13.54 -17.90
C THR A 76 2.07 13.22 -19.38
N ASN A 77 2.88 13.82 -20.25
CA ASN A 77 2.80 13.73 -21.70
C ASN A 77 2.51 12.31 -22.23
N ARG A 78 1.75 12.27 -23.34
CA ARG A 78 1.42 11.05 -24.08
C ARG A 78 2.72 10.31 -24.45
N ARG A 79 2.72 8.99 -24.30
CA ARG A 79 3.81 8.14 -24.79
C ARG A 79 3.70 8.06 -26.31
N SER A 80 4.63 8.69 -27.01
CA SER A 80 4.65 8.72 -28.48
C SER A 80 4.87 7.31 -29.06
N SER A 81 5.77 6.52 -28.48
CA SER A 81 6.28 5.27 -29.09
C SER A 81 5.31 4.09 -29.13
N GLU A 82 4.27 4.06 -28.29
CA GLU A 82 3.42 2.88 -28.10
C GLU A 82 1.96 3.13 -28.52
N SER A 83 1.60 4.40 -28.68
CA SER A 83 0.26 4.83 -29.04
C SER A 83 -0.04 4.65 -30.53
N GLU A 84 0.98 4.64 -31.38
CA GLU A 84 0.84 4.44 -32.83
C GLU A 84 0.51 2.98 -33.19
N LEU A 85 1.03 2.01 -32.41
CA LEU A 85 0.81 0.59 -32.68
C LEU A 85 -0.57 0.09 -32.21
N THR A 86 -1.10 0.68 -31.13
CA THR A 86 -2.36 0.22 -30.49
C THR A 86 -3.55 1.16 -30.72
N GLY A 87 -3.32 2.36 -31.26
CA GLY A 87 -4.32 3.43 -31.39
C GLY A 87 -4.76 4.07 -30.06
N GLU A 88 -4.56 3.39 -28.93
CA GLU A 88 -4.93 3.89 -27.61
C GLU A 88 -3.94 4.93 -27.06
N ALA A 89 -4.45 6.03 -26.52
CA ALA A 89 -3.64 7.05 -25.86
C ALA A 89 -3.07 6.52 -24.53
N ARG A 90 -1.79 6.15 -24.54
CA ARG A 90 -1.04 5.77 -23.33
C ARG A 90 -0.32 6.98 -22.74
N TYR A 91 -0.44 7.16 -21.43
CA TYR A 91 0.16 8.30 -20.71
C TYR A 91 1.21 7.83 -19.71
N ASN A 92 2.23 8.67 -19.47
CA ASN A 92 3.16 8.48 -18.38
C ASN A 92 2.55 8.98 -17.06
N TRP A 93 2.68 8.20 -16.00
CA TRP A 93 2.26 8.58 -14.66
C TRP A 93 3.47 9.04 -13.85
N LYS A 94 3.45 10.30 -13.42
CA LYS A 94 4.46 10.87 -12.54
C LYS A 94 4.08 10.58 -11.09
N LYS A 95 5.04 10.02 -10.36
CA LYS A 95 4.93 9.77 -8.92
C LYS A 95 4.61 11.08 -8.17
N PRO A 96 3.88 11.00 -7.04
CA PRO A 96 3.59 12.19 -6.24
C PRO A 96 4.89 12.83 -5.77
N ALA A 97 4.93 14.17 -5.75
CA ALA A 97 6.11 14.92 -5.33
C ALA A 97 6.50 14.60 -3.88
N ILE A 98 5.52 14.29 -3.04
CA ILE A 98 5.71 13.85 -1.66
C ILE A 98 5.33 12.37 -1.56
N SER A 99 6.27 11.56 -1.08
CA SER A 99 6.10 10.10 -0.96
C SER A 99 5.01 9.71 0.03
N ASN A 100 4.36 8.56 -0.20
CA ASN A 100 3.30 8.04 0.67
C ASN A 100 3.67 7.96 2.16
N ARG A 101 4.92 7.57 2.47
CA ARG A 101 5.43 7.54 3.85
C ARG A 101 5.40 8.92 4.49
N ARG A 102 5.88 9.92 3.75
CA ARG A 102 5.94 11.31 4.23
C ARG A 102 4.56 11.95 4.33
N GLN A 103 3.65 11.61 3.40
CA GLN A 103 2.24 12.02 3.50
C GLN A 103 1.62 11.53 4.81
N LYS A 104 1.83 10.26 5.19
CA LYS A 104 1.37 9.72 6.47
C LYS A 104 1.97 10.46 7.66
N GLN A 105 3.27 10.76 7.64
CA GLN A 105 3.92 11.54 8.69
C GLN A 105 3.33 12.94 8.82
N LEU A 106 3.02 13.61 7.71
CA LEU A 106 2.39 14.92 7.73
C LEU A 106 0.97 14.85 8.32
N LEU A 107 0.19 13.85 7.93
CA LEU A 107 -1.16 13.62 8.46
C LEU A 107 -1.18 13.23 9.95
N GLN A 108 -0.07 12.73 10.49
CA GLN A 108 0.08 12.46 11.92
C GLN A 108 0.37 13.73 12.73
N LEU A 109 1.01 14.72 12.11
CA LEU A 109 1.50 15.93 12.79
C LEU A 109 0.62 17.17 12.57
N HIS A 110 -0.15 17.19 11.48
CA HIS A 110 -0.95 18.34 11.07
C HIS A 110 -2.40 17.91 10.80
N PRO A 111 -3.38 18.80 11.04
CA PRO A 111 -4.77 18.51 10.77
C PRO A 111 -5.00 18.26 9.27
N SER A 112 -5.84 17.30 8.94
CA SER A 112 -6.07 16.88 7.55
C SER A 112 -6.77 17.94 6.68
N ILE A 113 -7.32 18.99 7.30
CA ILE A 113 -8.04 20.08 6.62
C ILE A 113 -7.07 21.14 6.07
N ASP A 114 -5.92 21.33 6.71
CA ASP A 114 -4.90 22.29 6.28
C ASP A 114 -3.94 21.67 5.24
N LEU A 115 -3.96 20.34 5.11
CA LEU A 115 -3.15 19.61 4.16
C LEU A 115 -3.90 19.40 2.83
N PRO A 116 -3.17 19.29 1.71
CA PRO A 116 -3.75 18.86 0.44
C PRO A 116 -4.45 17.51 0.59
N ILE A 117 -5.46 17.27 -0.25
CA ILE A 117 -6.21 16.02 -0.22
C ILE A 117 -5.26 14.81 -0.40
N SER A 118 -5.36 13.80 0.47
CA SER A 118 -4.48 12.61 0.42
C SER A 118 -5.30 11.33 0.44
N ALA A 119 -4.92 10.37 -0.40
CA ALA A 119 -5.46 9.01 -0.38
C ALA A 119 -5.13 8.24 0.93
N LYS A 120 -4.24 8.80 1.76
CA LYS A 120 -3.82 8.22 3.04
C LYS A 120 -4.50 8.85 4.24
N SER A 121 -5.32 9.89 4.03
CA SER A 121 -6.14 10.42 5.11
C SER A 121 -7.17 9.37 5.53
N ASN A 122 -7.29 9.14 6.83
CA ASN A 122 -8.30 8.25 7.41
C ASN A 122 -9.67 8.98 7.39
N ARG A 123 -10.18 9.35 6.21
CA ARG A 123 -11.55 9.90 6.08
C ARG A 123 -12.58 8.77 6.07
N THR A 124 -12.59 7.95 7.12
CA THR A 124 -13.55 6.84 7.29
C THR A 124 -14.22 6.84 8.66
N SER A 125 -14.47 8.00 9.28
CA SER A 125 -15.15 7.99 10.59
C SER A 125 -16.07 9.16 10.94
N PHE A 126 -16.14 10.24 10.16
CA PHE A 126 -17.07 11.34 10.49
C PHE A 126 -18.35 11.37 9.66
N ALA A 127 -18.33 10.89 8.41
CA ALA A 127 -19.56 10.77 7.60
C ALA A 127 -20.38 9.51 7.91
N SER A 128 -19.85 8.59 8.73
CA SER A 128 -20.51 7.32 9.08
C SER A 128 -21.07 7.28 10.51
N ALA A 129 -20.95 8.37 11.27
CA ALA A 129 -21.38 8.44 12.67
C ALA A 129 -22.66 9.27 12.91
N LEU A 130 -23.11 10.04 11.91
CA LEU A 130 -24.40 10.72 11.95
C LEU A 130 -25.26 10.18 10.80
N GLY A 131 -26.13 9.23 11.12
CA GLY A 131 -27.20 8.84 10.22
C GLY A 131 -28.12 10.05 10.02
N SER A 132 -28.07 10.67 8.84
CA SER A 132 -29.03 11.67 8.44
C SER A 132 -29.26 11.51 6.95
N GLU A 133 -30.48 11.13 6.62
CA GLU A 133 -31.04 11.01 5.29
C GLU A 133 -31.04 12.39 4.63
N SER A 134 -30.00 12.67 3.84
CA SER A 134 -29.98 13.78 2.89
C SER A 134 -29.01 13.40 1.77
N GLU A 135 -29.50 12.56 0.87
CA GLU A 135 -28.75 11.95 -0.24
C GLU A 135 -28.41 12.93 -1.39
N GLU A 136 -28.75 14.22 -1.26
CA GLU A 136 -28.48 15.25 -2.29
C GLU A 136 -27.33 16.21 -1.96
N LEU A 137 -26.61 16.06 -0.84
CA LEU A 137 -25.48 16.94 -0.48
C LEU A 137 -24.20 16.19 -0.06
N LEU A 138 -23.90 15.07 -0.71
CA LEU A 138 -22.61 14.36 -0.55
C LEU A 138 -21.67 14.54 -1.74
N GLU A 139 -21.63 15.76 -2.27
CA GLU A 139 -20.48 16.31 -2.99
C GLU A 139 -19.54 17.02 -1.99
N ILE A 140 -19.32 16.44 -0.81
CA ILE A 140 -18.24 16.89 0.07
C ILE A 140 -16.95 16.29 -0.49
N GLU A 141 -16.49 16.94 -1.56
CA GLU A 141 -15.12 16.94 -2.01
C GLU A 141 -14.19 17.00 -0.79
N GLY A 142 -13.03 16.35 -0.84
CA GLY A 142 -12.06 16.50 0.23
C GLY A 142 -11.42 17.89 0.19
N ILE A 143 -12.18 18.91 0.58
CA ILE A 143 -11.83 20.32 0.54
C ILE A 143 -10.68 20.51 1.51
N SER A 144 -9.47 20.52 0.96
CA SER A 144 -8.32 21.13 1.63
C SER A 144 -8.55 22.62 1.61
N ARG A 145 -8.34 23.30 2.74
CA ARG A 145 -8.49 24.74 2.81
C ARG A 145 -7.62 25.45 1.76
N PRO A 146 -8.11 26.56 1.18
CA PRO A 146 -7.27 27.42 0.37
C PRO A 146 -6.11 27.96 1.21
N VAL A 147 -4.95 28.14 0.59
CA VAL A 147 -3.74 28.60 1.27
C VAL A 147 -3.50 30.07 0.94
N ARG A 148 -3.46 30.92 1.95
CA ARG A 148 -3.08 32.34 1.81
C ARG A 148 -1.56 32.46 1.81
N TRP A 149 -0.98 32.84 0.67
CA TRP A 149 0.48 33.02 0.54
C TRP A 149 0.90 34.41 1.00
N ASN A 150 0.26 35.43 0.40
CA ASN A 150 0.38 36.84 0.71
C ASN A 150 -1.03 37.42 0.93
N GLU A 151 -1.13 38.70 1.30
CA GLU A 151 -2.43 39.32 1.55
C GLU A 151 -3.38 39.26 0.35
N LYS A 152 -2.82 39.25 -0.86
CA LYS A 152 -3.54 39.30 -2.15
C LYS A 152 -3.59 37.97 -2.90
N THR A 153 -2.86 36.95 -2.45
CA THR A 153 -2.66 35.71 -3.22
C THR A 153 -3.19 34.49 -2.47
N THR A 154 -4.16 33.82 -3.07
CA THR A 154 -4.79 32.61 -2.56
C THR A 154 -4.46 31.43 -3.48
N ILE A 155 -4.12 30.29 -2.87
CA ILE A 155 -3.71 29.08 -3.58
C ILE A 155 -4.73 27.99 -3.36
N ASN A 156 -5.20 27.42 -4.46
CA ASN A 156 -6.09 26.28 -4.49
C ASN A 156 -5.35 25.04 -4.97
N TRP A 157 -5.48 23.94 -4.22
CA TRP A 157 -4.93 22.66 -4.61
C TRP A 157 -5.81 22.01 -5.69
N THR A 158 -5.22 21.65 -6.82
CA THR A 158 -5.94 20.94 -7.89
C THR A 158 -5.64 19.45 -7.88
N GLY A 159 -6.62 18.66 -8.32
CA GLY A 159 -6.50 17.22 -8.51
C GLY A 159 -7.57 16.45 -7.74
N GLN A 160 -8.22 15.51 -8.42
CA GLN A 160 -9.28 14.70 -7.87
C GLN A 160 -8.73 13.36 -7.38
N LEU A 161 -9.18 12.94 -6.20
CA LEU A 161 -8.99 11.56 -5.76
C LEU A 161 -10.03 10.69 -6.44
N LYS A 162 -9.60 9.58 -7.04
CA LYS A 162 -10.55 8.57 -7.49
C LYS A 162 -11.31 8.07 -6.26
N PRO A 163 -12.66 8.12 -6.26
CA PRO A 163 -13.43 7.56 -5.18
C PRO A 163 -13.04 6.08 -5.07
N LYS A 164 -12.75 5.62 -3.85
CA LYS A 164 -12.70 4.19 -3.62
C LYS A 164 -14.10 3.69 -3.95
N LYS A 165 -14.24 2.91 -5.02
CA LYS A 165 -15.48 2.16 -5.26
C LYS A 165 -15.66 1.27 -4.03
N HIS A 166 -16.43 1.72 -3.06
CA HIS A 166 -17.05 0.82 -2.12
C HIS A 166 -17.87 -0.09 -3.01
N GLN A 167 -17.43 -1.34 -3.14
CA GLN A 167 -18.30 -2.36 -3.69
C GLN A 167 -19.47 -2.40 -2.70
N GLN A 168 -20.54 -1.67 -3.01
CA GLN A 168 -21.89 -2.00 -2.56
C GLN A 168 -22.08 -3.44 -3.06
N LYS A 169 -21.71 -4.36 -2.18
CA LYS A 169 -21.93 -5.77 -2.36
C LYS A 169 -23.22 -5.98 -1.59
N ASP A 170 -24.29 -6.23 -2.34
CA ASP A 170 -25.65 -6.34 -1.83
C ASP A 170 -25.68 -7.15 -0.53
N VAL A 171 -26.36 -6.58 0.48
CA VAL A 171 -26.38 -7.03 1.88
C VAL A 171 -27.29 -8.26 2.06
N ASN A 172 -27.55 -9.03 1.00
CA ASN A 172 -28.48 -10.17 1.05
C ASN A 172 -27.80 -11.55 1.14
N GLU A 173 -26.48 -11.64 1.20
CA GLU A 173 -25.82 -12.87 1.62
C GLU A 173 -24.91 -12.60 2.81
N ALA A 174 -25.33 -13.08 3.97
CA ALA A 174 -24.53 -13.25 5.18
C ALA A 174 -23.38 -14.26 5.00
N THR A 175 -22.73 -14.29 3.83
CA THR A 175 -21.43 -14.91 3.70
C THR A 175 -20.42 -13.95 4.30
N THR A 176 -20.12 -14.19 5.58
CA THR A 176 -18.92 -13.70 6.26
C THR A 176 -17.79 -13.62 5.23
N LYS A 177 -17.31 -12.41 4.92
CA LYS A 177 -16.14 -12.22 4.05
C LYS A 177 -14.96 -12.90 4.74
N SER A 178 -14.81 -14.19 4.47
CA SER A 178 -13.67 -14.99 4.89
C SER A 178 -12.42 -14.27 4.40
N LEU A 179 -11.35 -14.28 5.21
CA LEU A 179 -10.03 -13.72 4.89
C LEU A 179 -9.49 -14.10 3.50
N TYR A 180 -10.10 -15.11 2.86
CA TYR A 180 -9.71 -15.70 1.59
C TYR A 180 -10.65 -15.37 0.42
N SER A 181 -11.76 -14.64 0.62
CA SER A 181 -12.68 -14.33 -0.49
C SER A 181 -11.97 -13.48 -1.55
N GLY A 182 -11.86 -13.99 -2.78
CA GLY A 182 -11.21 -13.30 -3.90
C GLY A 182 -9.70 -13.57 -4.09
N ARG A 183 -9.07 -14.43 -3.27
CA ARG A 183 -7.69 -14.88 -3.54
C ARG A 183 -7.71 -16.16 -4.39
N LYS A 184 -7.07 -16.12 -5.58
CA LYS A 184 -6.79 -17.32 -6.41
C LYS A 184 -5.79 -18.30 -5.78
N LEU A 185 -5.26 -18.01 -4.59
CA LEU A 185 -4.36 -18.88 -3.86
C LEU A 185 -5.18 -19.83 -2.99
N MET A 186 -5.61 -20.94 -3.60
CA MET A 186 -6.06 -22.09 -2.81
C MET A 186 -4.91 -22.54 -1.91
N PHE A 187 -5.23 -22.87 -0.66
CA PHE A 187 -4.23 -23.37 0.28
C PHE A 187 -3.66 -24.69 -0.26
N LYS A 188 -2.43 -24.64 -0.76
CA LYS A 188 -1.76 -25.80 -1.39
C LYS A 188 -1.48 -26.92 -0.39
N GLY A 189 -1.50 -26.63 0.92
CA GLY A 189 -1.06 -27.56 1.96
C GLY A 189 0.45 -27.79 1.96
N HIS A 190 0.97 -28.28 3.09
CA HIS A 190 2.36 -28.70 3.15
C HIS A 190 2.61 -29.92 2.26
N LYS A 191 3.86 -30.14 1.82
CA LYS A 191 4.21 -31.28 0.97
C LYS A 191 3.83 -32.62 1.64
N ASP A 192 3.98 -32.71 2.96
CA ASP A 192 3.64 -33.93 3.70
C ASP A 192 2.15 -34.21 3.78
N GLU A 193 1.32 -33.18 3.89
CA GLU A 193 -0.14 -33.32 3.90
C GLU A 193 -0.64 -33.83 2.55
N ARG A 194 -0.10 -33.26 1.46
CA ARG A 194 -0.41 -33.69 0.09
C ARG A 194 0.02 -35.13 -0.19
N ASN A 195 1.19 -35.52 0.31
CA ASN A 195 1.73 -36.86 0.07
C ASN A 195 1.25 -37.91 1.10
N ARG A 196 0.41 -37.52 2.07
CA ARG A 196 -0.01 -38.41 3.16
C ARG A 196 -0.76 -39.64 2.65
N ALA A 197 -1.67 -39.46 1.70
CA ALA A 197 -2.44 -40.56 1.12
C ALA A 197 -1.53 -41.57 0.40
N GLN A 198 -0.57 -41.07 -0.39
CA GLN A 198 0.43 -41.91 -1.04
C GLN A 198 1.31 -42.66 -0.03
N LYS A 199 1.82 -41.98 0.99
CA LYS A 199 2.63 -42.60 2.05
C LYS A 199 1.86 -43.71 2.80
N LEU A 200 0.55 -43.55 2.99
CA LEU A 200 -0.31 -44.58 3.60
C LEU A 200 -0.49 -45.77 2.66
N ALA A 201 -0.73 -45.53 1.37
CA ALA A 201 -0.84 -46.60 0.37
C ALA A 201 0.46 -47.40 0.24
N ASP A 202 1.61 -46.71 0.19
CA ASP A 202 2.94 -47.34 0.15
C ASP A 202 3.24 -48.16 1.41
N ARG A 203 2.70 -47.74 2.57
CA ARG A 203 2.83 -48.51 3.81
C ARG A 203 1.99 -49.78 3.75
N GLN A 204 0.76 -49.68 3.25
CA GLN A 204 -0.14 -50.83 3.13
C GLN A 204 0.43 -51.88 2.17
N THR A 205 0.88 -51.46 0.98
CA THR A 205 1.45 -52.38 -0.01
C THR A 205 2.69 -53.12 0.52
N ARG A 206 3.50 -52.46 1.36
CA ARG A 206 4.63 -53.11 2.05
C ARG A 206 4.17 -54.12 3.09
N LEU A 207 3.13 -53.82 3.85
CA LEU A 207 2.56 -54.75 4.84
C LEU A 207 1.97 -55.98 4.14
N ASP A 208 1.21 -55.78 3.07
CA ASP A 208 0.60 -56.87 2.29
C ASP A 208 1.67 -57.78 1.68
N GLY A 209 2.78 -57.20 1.17
CA GLY A 209 3.92 -57.95 0.65
C GLY A 209 4.89 -58.50 1.72
N MET A 210 4.60 -58.37 3.01
CA MET A 210 5.52 -58.76 4.07
C MET A 210 5.68 -60.29 4.15
N GLU A 211 4.57 -61.03 4.10
CA GLU A 211 4.58 -62.50 4.23
C GLU A 211 5.40 -63.15 3.13
N LYS A 212 5.24 -62.68 1.88
CA LYS A 212 6.04 -63.14 0.74
C LYS A 212 7.52 -62.91 0.98
N ARG A 213 7.92 -61.70 1.37
CA ARG A 213 9.33 -61.37 1.67
C ARG A 213 9.90 -62.24 2.78
N ILE A 214 9.11 -62.55 3.80
CA ILE A 214 9.52 -63.47 4.87
C ILE A 214 9.72 -64.89 4.32
N LYS A 215 8.81 -65.39 3.47
CA LYS A 215 8.94 -66.69 2.83
C LYS A 215 10.18 -66.77 1.95
N ASP A 216 10.38 -65.80 1.07
CA ASP A 216 11.52 -65.73 0.16
C ASP A 216 12.84 -65.68 0.95
N TRP A 217 12.88 -64.90 2.03
CA TRP A 217 14.04 -64.83 2.93
C TRP A 217 14.32 -66.16 3.64
N ARG A 218 13.28 -66.83 4.16
CA ARG A 218 13.41 -68.15 4.80
C ARG A 218 13.88 -69.21 3.81
N GLN A 219 13.34 -69.19 2.60
CA GLN A 219 13.72 -70.10 1.53
C GLN A 219 15.18 -69.88 1.13
N GLY A 220 15.59 -68.63 0.87
CA GLY A 220 16.99 -68.32 0.56
C GLY A 220 17.97 -68.76 1.65
N ARG A 221 17.60 -68.59 2.93
CA ARG A 221 18.37 -69.11 4.08
C ARG A 221 18.47 -70.64 4.10
N ASN A 222 17.39 -71.33 3.75
CA ASN A 222 17.37 -72.80 3.71
C ASN A 222 18.19 -73.32 2.52
N ASP A 223 18.06 -72.70 1.36
CA ASP A 223 18.81 -73.06 0.15
C ASP A 223 20.32 -72.84 0.37
N GLU A 224 20.68 -71.73 1.02
CA GLU A 224 22.06 -71.45 1.43
C GLU A 224 22.59 -72.52 2.42
N LYS A 225 21.78 -72.94 3.40
CA LYS A 225 22.13 -74.04 4.31
C LYS A 225 22.31 -75.37 3.58
N ILE A 226 21.44 -75.69 2.62
CA ILE A 226 21.53 -76.93 1.83
C ILE A 226 22.79 -76.90 0.97
N ARG A 227 23.07 -75.78 0.31
CA ARG A 227 24.29 -75.58 -0.49
C ARG A 227 25.57 -75.74 0.33
N ASN A 228 25.55 -75.27 1.58
CA ASN A 228 26.68 -75.35 2.50
C ASN A 228 26.75 -76.67 3.28
N ARG A 229 25.85 -77.64 3.05
CA ARG A 229 25.97 -78.97 3.66
C ARG A 229 27.10 -79.73 2.97
N PRO A 230 28.12 -80.20 3.72
CA PRO A 230 29.18 -81.01 3.14
C PRO A 230 28.58 -82.30 2.57
N SER A 231 28.95 -82.66 1.35
CA SER A 231 28.41 -83.81 0.61
C SER A 231 29.02 -85.15 1.02
N LEU A 232 29.99 -85.16 1.93
CA LEU A 232 30.49 -86.39 2.53
C LEU A 232 29.61 -86.77 3.72
N PRO A 233 29.01 -87.97 3.74
CA PRO A 233 28.52 -88.54 4.98
C PRO A 233 29.76 -88.83 5.84
N PHE A 234 29.75 -88.38 7.09
CA PHE A 234 30.66 -88.94 8.08
C PHE A 234 30.40 -90.44 8.21
#